data_AF-A0A5N0TLV0-F1
#
_entry.id   AF-A0A5N0TLV0-F1
#
_cell.length_a   1.000
_cell.length_b   1.000
_cell.length_c   1.000
_cell.angle_alpha   90.00
_cell.angle_beta   90.00
_cell.angle_gamma   90.00
#
_symmetry.space_group_name_H-M   'P 1'
#
loop_
_entity.id
_entity.type
_entity.pdbx_description
1 polymer ?
#
loop_
_entity_poly.entity_id
_entity_poly.type
_entity_poly.pdbx_seq_one_letter_code
_entity_poly.pdbx_strand_id
1 'polypeptide(L)'
;MLDSTHQVIAGVVLLSVIGIAYGGRFVYTAVTGEFPANSLQKTFFRAGHAHAGVLVILGLVTMVIVQTNEVPEPFATISLGVLLAAILMPTGFFVSVLGKDPARPNPAIVVLWIGAVVLGAGLLSAGVGLIVSGITS
;
A
#
# COMPACT_ATOMS: atom_id res chain seq x y z
N MET A 1 1.57 18.28 16.31
CA MET A 1 0.16 17.84 16.14
C MET A 1 -0.07 17.65 14.65
N LEU A 2 -0.69 16.57 14.18
CA LEU A 2 -1.01 16.43 12.74
C LEU A 2 -1.90 17.60 12.31
N ASP A 3 -1.60 18.22 11.18
CA ASP A 3 -2.49 19.24 10.61
C ASP A 3 -3.83 18.62 10.15
N SER A 4 -4.80 19.47 9.81
CA SER A 4 -6.13 19.03 9.40
C SER A 4 -6.10 18.12 8.16
N THR A 5 -5.19 18.37 7.21
CA THR A 5 -5.05 17.57 5.99
C THR A 5 -4.60 16.15 6.32
N HIS A 6 -3.53 16.00 7.11
CA HIS A 6 -2.99 14.70 7.51
C HIS A 6 -3.95 13.94 8.43
N GLN A 7 -4.76 14.63 9.24
CA GLN A 7 -5.85 14.00 10.00
C GLN A 7 -6.92 13.39 9.09
N VAL A 8 -7.34 14.12 8.04
CA VAL A 8 -8.31 13.61 7.06
C VAL A 8 -7.72 12.41 6.30
N ILE A 9 -6.46 12.51 5.87
CA ILE A 9 -5.76 11.40 5.20
C ILE A 9 -5.73 10.17 6.13
N ALA A 10 -5.31 10.34 7.39
CA ALA A 10 -5.29 9.26 8.37
C ALA A 10 -6.67 8.61 8.54
N GLY A 11 -7.72 9.42 8.69
CA GLY A 11 -9.09 8.95 8.84
C GLY A 11 -9.57 8.14 7.65
N VAL A 12 -9.37 8.63 6.42
CA VAL A 12 -9.74 7.91 5.19
C VAL A 12 -8.97 6.59 5.06
N VAL A 13 -7.66 6.61 5.33
CA VAL A 13 -6.82 5.41 5.27
C VAL A 13 -7.26 4.39 6.31
N LEU A 14 -7.60 4.80 7.54
CA LEU A 14 -8.14 3.91 8.57
C LEU A 14 -9.48 3.28 8.15
N LEU A 15 -10.38 4.04 7.53
CA LEU A 15 -11.63 3.49 7.00
C LEU A 15 -11.36 2.46 5.89
N SER A 16 -10.32 2.63 5.09
CA SER A 16 -9.94 1.66 4.06
C SER A 16 -9.54 0.28 4.65
N VAL A 17 -9.09 0.23 5.91
CA VAL A 17 -8.75 -1.03 6.61
C VAL A 17 -9.97 -1.93 6.76
N ILE A 18 -11.18 -1.36 6.85
CA ILE A 18 -12.43 -2.15 6.83
C ILE A 18 -12.53 -2.93 5.51
N GLY A 19 -12.22 -2.29 4.39
CA GLY A 19 -12.13 -2.93 3.07
C GLY A 19 -11.07 -4.03 3.03
N ILE A 20 -9.92 -3.82 3.67
CA ILE A 20 -8.86 -4.83 3.79
C ILE A 20 -9.37 -6.06 4.57
N ALA A 21 -10.14 -5.86 5.63
CA ALA A 21 -10.74 -6.96 6.41
C ALA A 21 -11.70 -7.82 5.55
N TYR A 22 -12.54 -7.19 4.72
CA TYR A 22 -13.35 -7.90 3.73
C TYR A 22 -12.48 -8.64 2.70
N GLY A 23 -11.37 -8.04 2.27
CA GLY A 23 -10.36 -8.70 1.44
C GLY A 23 -9.79 -9.95 2.10
N GLY A 24 -9.56 -9.93 3.42
CA GLY A 24 -9.13 -11.10 4.19
C GLY A 24 -10.16 -12.22 4.17
N ARG A 25 -11.45 -11.89 4.35
CA ARG A 25 -12.55 -12.86 4.19
C ARG A 25 -12.59 -13.43 2.78
N PHE A 26 -12.40 -12.59 1.76
CA PHE A 26 -12.32 -13.06 0.37
C PHE A 26 -11.17 -14.05 0.16
N VAL A 27 -9.97 -13.72 0.63
CA VAL A 27 -8.82 -14.62 0.56
C VAL A 27 -9.11 -15.94 1.29
N TYR A 28 -9.73 -15.88 2.47
CA TYR A 28 -10.17 -17.07 3.21
C TYR A 28 -11.06 -17.96 2.33
N THR A 29 -12.09 -17.40 1.71
CA THR A 29 -12.98 -18.18 0.82
C THR A 29 -12.27 -18.76 -0.40
N ALA A 30 -11.28 -18.05 -0.95
CA ALA A 30 -10.49 -18.56 -2.07
C ALA A 30 -9.58 -19.73 -1.66
N VAL A 31 -9.01 -19.70 -0.45
CA VAL A 31 -8.14 -20.78 0.02
C VAL A 31 -8.92 -22.00 0.51
N THR A 32 -10.09 -21.81 1.14
CA THR A 32 -10.97 -22.91 1.58
C THR A 32 -11.76 -23.54 0.43
N GLY A 33 -11.79 -22.91 -0.74
CA GLY A 33 -12.44 -23.44 -1.94
C GLY A 33 -13.91 -23.03 -2.11
N GLU A 34 -14.46 -22.21 -1.20
CA GLU A 34 -15.77 -21.58 -1.38
C GLU A 34 -15.80 -20.65 -2.59
N PHE A 35 -14.69 -19.93 -2.85
CA PHE A 35 -14.49 -19.16 -4.06
C PHE A 35 -13.54 -19.92 -5.00
N PRO A 36 -13.96 -20.25 -6.24
CA PRO A 36 -13.10 -20.98 -7.17
C PRO A 36 -11.93 -20.10 -7.60
N ALA A 37 -10.72 -20.51 -7.20
CA ALA A 37 -9.47 -19.85 -7.55
C ALA A 37 -8.39 -20.89 -7.84
N ASN A 38 -7.62 -20.70 -8.92
CA ASN A 38 -6.48 -21.55 -9.23
C ASN A 38 -5.25 -21.19 -8.34
N SER A 39 -4.16 -21.94 -8.49
CA SER A 39 -2.95 -21.75 -7.67
C SER A 39 -2.33 -20.35 -7.82
N LEU A 40 -2.33 -19.80 -9.03
CA LEU A 40 -1.84 -18.45 -9.31
C LEU A 40 -2.70 -17.40 -8.58
N GLN A 41 -4.02 -17.49 -8.73
CA GLN A 41 -4.98 -16.58 -8.09
C GLN A 41 -4.86 -16.61 -6.57
N LYS A 42 -4.79 -17.80 -5.95
CA LYS A 42 -4.61 -17.92 -4.49
C LYS A 42 -3.32 -17.23 -4.02
N THR A 43 -2.21 -17.41 -4.75
CA THR A 43 -0.93 -16.77 -4.43
C THR A 43 -1.04 -15.25 -4.52
N PHE A 44 -1.61 -14.73 -5.61
CA PHE A 44 -1.73 -13.30 -5.85
C PHE A 44 -2.71 -12.62 -4.89
N PHE A 45 -3.85 -13.24 -4.57
CA PHE A 45 -4.79 -12.71 -3.60
C PHE A 45 -4.19 -12.64 -2.19
N ARG A 46 -3.43 -13.67 -1.78
CA ARG A 46 -2.68 -13.66 -0.51
C ARG A 46 -1.64 -12.54 -0.49
N ALA A 47 -0.85 -12.40 -1.56
CA ALA A 47 0.17 -11.37 -1.67
C ALA A 47 -0.45 -9.96 -1.64
N GLY A 48 -1.53 -9.74 -2.39
CA GLY A 48 -2.25 -8.46 -2.44
C GLY A 48 -2.83 -8.07 -1.08
N HIS A 49 -3.49 -9.00 -0.38
CA HIS A 49 -4.04 -8.73 0.96
C HIS A 49 -2.95 -8.45 1.99
N ALA A 50 -1.85 -9.21 1.98
CA ALA A 50 -0.72 -9.00 2.87
C ALA A 50 -0.09 -7.62 2.67
N HIS A 51 0.16 -7.23 1.41
CA HIS A 51 0.73 -5.91 1.09
C HIS A 51 -0.23 -4.77 1.47
N ALA A 52 -1.55 -4.93 1.30
CA ALA A 52 -2.51 -3.89 1.67
C ALA A 52 -2.40 -3.54 3.16
N GLY A 53 -2.42 -4.56 4.04
CA GLY A 53 -2.35 -4.34 5.48
C GLY A 53 -1.03 -3.72 5.92
N VAL A 54 0.11 -4.31 5.51
CA VAL A 54 1.43 -3.85 5.96
C VAL A 54 1.78 -2.47 5.39
N LEU A 55 1.42 -2.16 4.14
CA LEU A 55 1.73 -0.88 3.53
C LEU A 55 0.85 0.25 4.06
N VAL A 56 -0.41 -0.03 4.43
CA VAL A 56 -1.24 0.96 5.14
C VAL A 56 -0.60 1.32 6.48
N ILE A 57 -0.18 0.33 7.26
CA ILE A 57 0.49 0.57 8.55
C ILE A 57 1.79 1.35 8.32
N LEU A 58 2.64 0.88 7.40
CA LEU A 58 3.90 1.54 7.07
C LEU A 58 3.66 2.99 6.63
N GLY A 59 2.70 3.25 5.75
CA GLY A 59 2.40 4.59 5.28
C GLY A 59 1.87 5.52 6.36
N LEU A 60 1.00 5.05 7.27
CA LEU A 60 0.55 5.84 8.41
C LEU A 60 1.70 6.14 9.38
N VAL A 61 2.55 5.16 9.67
CA VAL A 61 3.72 5.34 10.53
C VAL A 61 4.72 6.32 9.90
N THR A 62 5.04 6.15 8.61
CA THR A 62 5.90 7.06 7.86
C THR A 62 5.34 8.48 7.89
N MET A 63 4.04 8.66 7.62
CA MET A 63 3.39 9.97 7.66
C MET A 63 3.51 10.60 9.05
N VAL A 64 3.24 9.86 10.13
CA VAL A 64 3.36 10.37 11.50
C VAL A 64 4.80 10.80 11.78
N ILE A 65 5.79 9.96 11.48
CA ILE A 65 7.21 10.26 11.75
C ILE A 65 7.68 11.48 10.94
N VAL A 66 7.32 11.56 9.65
CA VAL A 66 7.66 12.70 8.78
C VAL A 66 7.06 13.99 9.32
N GLN A 67 5.79 13.96 9.73
CA GLN A 67 5.08 15.13 10.24
C GLN A 67 5.56 15.57 11.63
N THR A 68 5.86 14.63 12.53
CA THR A 68 6.32 14.99 13.89
C THR A 68 7.74 15.53 13.92
N ASN A 69 8.54 15.26 12.89
CA ASN A 69 9.92 15.75 12.78
C ASN A 69 10.06 16.89 11.76
N GLU A 70 8.93 17.51 11.37
CA GLU A 70 8.89 18.69 10.49
C GLU A 70 9.75 18.53 9.23
N VAL A 71 9.74 17.33 8.64
CA VAL A 71 10.56 17.01 7.46
C VAL A 71 10.26 18.02 6.34
N PRO A 72 11.29 18.65 5.75
CA PRO A 72 11.08 19.70 4.77
C PRO A 72 10.52 19.16 3.45
N GLU A 73 9.84 20.04 2.72
CA GLU A 73 9.46 19.76 1.33
C GLU A 73 10.70 19.75 0.41
N PRO A 74 10.68 18.96 -0.68
CA PRO A 74 9.59 18.11 -1.17
C PRO A 74 9.51 16.73 -0.49
N PHE A 75 10.37 16.45 0.49
CA PHE A 75 10.53 15.10 1.02
C PHE A 75 9.26 14.61 1.71
N ALA A 76 8.60 15.49 2.46
CA ALA A 76 7.35 15.19 3.14
C ALA A 76 6.24 14.83 2.15
N THR A 77 6.00 15.62 1.11
CA THR A 77 4.95 15.32 0.13
C THR A 77 5.23 14.01 -0.63
N ILE A 78 6.47 13.78 -1.08
CA ILE A 78 6.81 12.55 -1.81
C ILE A 78 6.66 11.31 -0.91
N SER A 79 6.89 11.44 0.40
CA SER A 79 6.72 10.32 1.36
C SER A 79 5.29 9.79 1.43
N LEU A 80 4.27 10.61 1.10
CA LEU A 80 2.88 10.16 0.99
C LEU A 80 2.70 9.10 -0.11
N GLY A 81 3.67 8.94 -1.01
CA GLY A 81 3.75 7.84 -1.96
C GLY A 81 3.65 6.46 -1.29
N VAL A 82 4.09 6.29 -0.04
CA VAL A 82 3.93 5.01 0.69
C VAL A 82 2.45 4.66 0.87
N LEU A 83 1.60 5.64 1.20
CA LEU A 83 0.15 5.44 1.30
C LEU A 83 -0.48 5.16 -0.06
N LEU A 84 -0.01 5.81 -1.13
CA LEU A 84 -0.48 5.53 -2.49
C LEU A 84 -0.10 4.11 -2.94
N ALA A 85 1.10 3.65 -2.61
CA ALA A 85 1.54 2.29 -2.90
C ALA A 85 0.70 1.22 -2.19
N ALA A 86 0.16 1.54 -1.01
CA ALA A 86 -0.77 0.67 -0.28
C ALA A 86 -2.10 0.42 -1.03
N ILE A 87 -2.40 1.22 -2.05
CA ILE A 87 -3.53 1.01 -2.97
C ILE A 87 -3.03 0.31 -4.24
N LEU A 88 -2.01 0.88 -4.89
CA LEU A 88 -1.55 0.43 -6.21
C LEU A 88 -1.06 -1.02 -6.20
N MET A 89 -0.24 -1.40 -5.22
CA MET A 89 0.33 -2.74 -5.18
C MET A 89 -0.74 -3.82 -4.99
N PRO A 90 -1.63 -3.75 -3.99
CA PRO A 90 -2.74 -4.68 -3.87
C PRO A 90 -3.60 -4.72 -5.13
N THR A 91 -3.99 -3.56 -5.68
CA THR A 91 -4.78 -3.51 -6.93
C THR A 91 -4.10 -4.28 -8.05
N GLY A 92 -2.79 -4.09 -8.26
CA GLY A 92 -2.04 -4.84 -9.26
C GLY A 92 -2.02 -6.36 -9.00
N PHE A 93 -1.85 -6.79 -7.75
CA PHE A 93 -1.94 -8.21 -7.38
C PHE A 93 -3.33 -8.81 -7.67
N PHE A 94 -4.42 -8.14 -7.29
CA PHE A 94 -5.77 -8.69 -7.50
C PHE A 94 -6.18 -8.66 -8.98
N VAL A 95 -6.03 -7.51 -9.63
CA VAL A 95 -6.56 -7.28 -10.99
C VAL A 95 -5.77 -8.06 -12.04
N SER A 96 -4.46 -8.27 -11.83
CA SER A 96 -3.62 -8.95 -12.82
C SER A 96 -3.96 -10.44 -12.98
N VAL A 97 -4.68 -11.06 -12.04
CA VAL A 97 -5.07 -12.48 -12.12
C VAL A 97 -6.59 -12.66 -12.26
N LEU A 98 -7.31 -11.62 -12.66
CA LEU A 98 -8.71 -11.75 -13.03
C LEU A 98 -8.84 -12.50 -14.36
N GLY A 99 -9.77 -13.46 -14.40
CA GLY A 99 -10.02 -14.30 -15.57
C GLY A 99 -10.47 -15.70 -15.20
N LYS A 100 -10.89 -16.47 -16.20
CA LYS A 100 -11.16 -17.91 -16.06
C LYS A 100 -9.84 -18.66 -16.15
N ASP A 101 -9.44 -19.30 -15.04
CA ASP A 101 -8.23 -20.13 -14.92
C ASP A 101 -6.96 -19.51 -15.56
N PRO A 102 -6.51 -18.33 -15.09
CA PRO A 102 -5.35 -17.65 -15.68
C PRO A 102 -4.06 -18.43 -15.44
N ALA A 103 -3.31 -18.69 -16.52
CA ALA A 103 -1.98 -19.30 -16.45
C ALA A 103 -0.86 -18.28 -16.15
N ARG A 104 -1.12 -16.99 -16.36
CA ARG A 104 -0.17 -15.89 -16.10
C ARG A 104 -0.91 -14.59 -15.79
N PRO A 105 -0.25 -13.61 -15.14
CA PRO A 105 -0.82 -12.28 -14.95
C PRO A 105 -1.10 -11.58 -16.29
N ASN A 106 -2.22 -10.86 -16.36
CA ASN A 106 -2.59 -9.99 -17.47
C ASN A 106 -1.83 -8.63 -17.38
N PRO A 107 -1.93 -7.74 -18.39
CA PRO A 107 -1.20 -6.48 -18.43
C PRO A 107 -1.45 -5.53 -17.25
N ALA A 108 -2.52 -5.69 -16.47
CA ALA A 108 -2.75 -4.91 -15.25
C ALA A 108 -1.66 -5.12 -14.19
N ILE A 109 -0.78 -6.13 -14.35
CA ILE A 109 0.44 -6.28 -13.55
C ILE A 109 1.34 -5.03 -13.58
N VAL A 110 1.23 -4.18 -14.60
CA VAL A 110 1.92 -2.89 -14.66
C VAL A 110 1.58 -2.01 -13.45
N VAL A 111 0.34 -2.06 -12.94
CA VAL A 111 -0.08 -1.29 -11.76
C VAL A 111 0.73 -1.69 -10.51
N LEU A 112 1.05 -2.97 -10.37
CA LEU A 112 1.89 -3.47 -9.29
C LEU A 112 3.30 -2.87 -9.36
N TRP A 113 3.89 -2.82 -10.55
CA TRP A 113 5.23 -2.26 -10.74
C TRP A 113 5.27 -0.76 -10.55
N ILE A 114 4.24 -0.03 -10.99
CA ILE A 114 4.09 1.40 -10.68
C ILE A 114 4.01 1.58 -9.16
N GLY A 115 3.20 0.77 -8.47
CA GLY A 115 3.10 0.78 -7.02
C GLY A 115 4.44 0.53 -6.32
N ALA A 116 5.25 -0.41 -6.82
CA ALA A 116 6.58 -0.70 -6.28
C ALA A 116 7.56 0.47 -6.46
N VAL A 117 7.54 1.15 -7.61
CA VAL A 117 8.34 2.36 -7.86
C VAL A 117 7.90 3.50 -6.94
N VAL A 118 6.59 3.71 -6.80
CA VAL A 118 6.01 4.73 -5.91
C VAL A 118 6.38 4.45 -4.44
N LEU A 119 6.33 3.19 -4.00
CA LEU A 119 6.78 2.78 -2.67
C LEU A 119 8.25 3.13 -2.44
N GLY A 120 9.11 2.74 -3.38
CA GLY A 120 10.54 3.01 -3.31
C GLY A 120 10.84 4.50 -3.23
N ALA A 121 10.20 5.31 -4.08
CA ALA A 121 10.34 6.76 -4.05
C ALA A 121 9.86 7.38 -2.73
N GLY A 122 8.71 6.93 -2.21
CA GLY A 122 8.17 7.42 -0.95
C GLY A 122 9.06 7.08 0.25
N LEU A 123 9.57 5.85 0.34
CA LEU A 123 10.47 5.42 1.42
C LEU A 123 11.83 6.10 1.33
N LEU A 124 12.40 6.22 0.13
CA LEU A 124 13.65 6.93 -0.08
C LEU A 124 13.52 8.39 0.35
N SER A 125 12.42 9.03 -0.05
CA SER A 125 12.13 10.41 0.31
C SER A 125 11.96 10.59 1.82
N ALA A 126 11.18 9.74 2.48
CA ALA A 126 11.01 9.77 3.93
C ALA A 126 12.35 9.60 4.66
N GLY A 127 13.15 8.61 4.26
CA GLY A 127 14.45 8.33 4.87
C GLY A 127 15.43 9.48 4.71
N VAL A 128 15.59 10.00 3.49
CA VAL A 128 16.47 11.16 3.22
C VAL A 128 15.97 12.40 3.95
N GLY A 129 14.67 12.68 3.91
CA GLY A 129 14.09 13.85 4.58
C GLY A 129 14.27 13.84 6.09
N LEU A 130 14.15 12.67 6.72
CA LEU A 130 14.43 12.50 8.16
C LEU A 130 15.90 12.72 8.49
N ILE A 131 16.82 12.20 7.67
CA ILE A 131 18.25 12.44 7.84
C ILE A 131 18.56 13.93 7.71
N VAL A 132 18.01 14.61 6.70
CA VAL A 132 18.20 16.05 6.50
C VAL A 132 17.68 16.83 7.71
N SER A 133 16.44 16.57 8.14
CA SER A 133 15.84 17.24 9.31
C SER A 133 16.71 17.05 10.57
N GLY A 134 17.16 15.82 10.82
CA GLY A 134 18.00 15.48 11.97
C GLY A 134 19.40 16.12 11.98
N ILE A 135 19.96 16.43 10.81
CA ILE A 135 21.26 17.13 10.69
C ILE A 135 21.09 18.64 10.89
N THR A 136 19.90 19.18 10.59
CA THR A 136 19.60 20.62 10.65
C THR A 136 18.89 21.08 11.93
N SER A 137 18.56 20.16 12.84
CA SER A 137 17.83 20.44 14.09
C SER A 137 18.71 20.95 15.24
#